data_AF-A0A455T4T9-F1
#
_entry.id   AF-A0A455T4T9-F1
#
_cell.length_a   1.000
_cell.length_b   1.000
_cell.length_c   1.000
_cell.angle_alpha   90.00
_cell.angle_beta   90.00
_cell.angle_gamma   90.00
#
_symmetry.space_group_name_H-M   'P 1'
#
loop_
_entity.id
_entity.type
_entity.pdbx_description
1 polymer ?
#
loop_
_entity_poly.entity_id
_entity_poly.type
_entity_poly.pdbx_seq_one_letter_code
_entity_poly.pdbx_strand_id
1 'polypeptide(L)'
;MKQCLRLLLPVILVAGLALAVRITYNLTVAAAYVPRFDARSYEQIALHLLQEGCFCKHPFVPTVYRAPLWPAIIACIHTLFGPQKLPIRLLLSLVGTGTCLLVFSFIRDLYRRRLGLLAGLWPMSRCLPWALYLR
;
A
#
# COMPACT_ATOMS: atom_id res chain seq x y z
N MET A 1 4.68 33.09 -7.01
CA MET A 1 5.41 31.82 -7.23
C MET A 1 6.16 31.28 -6.00
N LYS A 2 7.04 32.06 -5.33
CA LYS A 2 7.86 31.58 -4.19
C LYS A 2 7.05 31.00 -3.00
N GLN A 3 5.84 31.51 -2.76
CA GLN A 3 4.95 31.07 -1.68
C GLN A 3 4.38 29.65 -1.90
N CYS A 4 3.99 29.33 -3.14
CA CYS A 4 3.44 28.03 -3.53
C CYS A 4 4.54 26.95 -3.47
N LEU A 5 5.75 27.30 -3.92
CA LEU A 5 6.91 26.41 -3.86
C LEU A 5 7.30 26.03 -2.42
N ARG A 6 7.21 26.98 -1.47
CA ARG A 6 7.46 26.73 -0.05
C ARG A 6 6.39 25.85 0.63
N LEU A 7 5.20 25.76 0.05
CA LEU A 7 4.12 24.87 0.50
C LEU A 7 4.25 23.47 -0.07
N LEU A 8 4.68 23.35 -1.33
CA LEU A 8 4.86 22.10 -2.04
C LEU A 8 6.12 21.34 -1.62
N LEU A 9 7.20 22.05 -1.28
CA LEU A 9 8.47 21.43 -0.89
C LEU A 9 8.37 20.40 0.26
N PRO A 10 7.71 20.68 1.40
CA PRO A 10 7.56 19.68 2.45
C PRO A 10 6.66 18.51 2.04
N VAL A 11 5.65 18.74 1.21
CA VAL A 11 4.76 17.69 0.67
C VAL A 11 5.55 16.74 -0.22
N ILE A 12 6.34 17.29 -1.14
CA ILE A 12 7.20 16.52 -2.05
C ILE A 12 8.25 15.75 -1.25
N LEU A 13 8.83 16.35 -0.22
CA LEU A 13 9.83 15.68 0.62
C LEU A 13 9.23 14.49 1.39
N VAL A 14 8.05 14.67 1.99
CA VAL A 14 7.34 13.57 2.69
C VAL A 14 6.91 12.48 1.71
N ALA A 15 6.34 12.86 0.55
CA ALA A 15 5.96 11.91 -0.50
C ALA A 15 7.17 11.12 -1.01
N GLY A 16 8.24 11.83 -1.36
CA GLY A 16 9.46 11.26 -1.92
C GLY A 16 10.12 10.30 -0.95
N LEU A 17 10.29 10.71 0.31
CA LEU A 17 10.86 9.85 1.35
C LEU A 17 9.95 8.62 1.62
N ALA A 18 8.63 8.81 1.70
CA ALA A 18 7.66 7.73 1.95
C ALA A 18 7.63 6.70 0.85
N LEU A 19 7.70 7.16 -0.39
CA LEU A 19 7.72 6.31 -1.56
C LEU A 19 9.08 5.63 -1.72
N ALA A 20 10.19 6.35 -1.53
CA ALA A 20 11.54 5.80 -1.63
C ALA A 20 11.75 4.65 -0.65
N VAL A 21 11.39 4.82 0.63
CA VAL A 21 11.51 3.75 1.64
C VAL A 21 10.71 2.51 1.23
N ARG A 22 9.46 2.69 0.75
CA ARG A 22 8.58 1.59 0.37
C ARG A 22 9.01 0.89 -0.92
N ILE A 23 9.52 1.63 -1.91
CA ILE A 23 10.07 1.06 -3.15
C ILE A 23 11.33 0.27 -2.82
N THR A 24 12.28 0.86 -2.09
CA THR A 24 13.51 0.19 -1.69
C THR A 24 13.21 -1.10 -0.92
N TYR A 25 12.28 -1.06 0.04
CA TYR A 25 11.84 -2.26 0.75
C TYR A 25 11.28 -3.34 -0.17
N ASN A 26 10.43 -2.96 -1.14
CA ASN A 26 9.84 -3.91 -2.08
C ASN A 26 10.87 -4.57 -3.01
N LEU A 27 11.88 -3.81 -3.44
CA LEU A 27 12.91 -4.27 -4.37
C LEU A 27 14.04 -5.06 -3.68
N THR A 28 14.24 -4.86 -2.38
CA THR A 28 15.33 -5.51 -1.62
C THR A 28 14.79 -6.61 -0.71
N VAL A 29 14.15 -6.24 0.39
CA VAL A 29 13.71 -7.17 1.44
C VAL A 29 12.55 -8.03 0.97
N ALA A 30 11.55 -7.43 0.33
CA ALA A 30 10.36 -8.17 -0.08
C ALA A 30 10.54 -8.86 -1.45
N ALA A 31 11.68 -8.80 -2.11
CA ALA A 31 11.86 -9.35 -3.46
C ALA A 31 11.42 -10.83 -3.55
N ALA A 32 11.77 -11.63 -2.54
CA ALA A 32 11.42 -13.05 -2.43
C ALA A 32 10.17 -13.32 -1.55
N TYR A 33 9.35 -12.31 -1.27
CA TYR A 33 8.19 -12.46 -0.39
C TYR A 33 7.12 -13.40 -0.98
N VAL A 34 6.70 -14.39 -0.19
CA VAL A 34 5.62 -15.31 -0.53
C VAL A 34 4.40 -15.02 0.36
N PRO A 35 3.23 -14.70 -0.23
CA PRO A 35 1.98 -14.55 0.51
C PRO A 35 1.62 -15.85 1.25
N ARG A 36 1.42 -15.77 2.57
CA ARG A 36 1.01 -16.93 3.40
C ARG A 36 -0.38 -16.77 4.03
N PHE A 37 -0.62 -15.64 4.67
CA PHE A 37 -1.83 -15.40 5.47
C PHE A 37 -2.89 -14.62 4.67
N ASP A 38 -3.30 -13.46 5.18
CA ASP A 38 -4.31 -12.59 4.57
C ASP A 38 -4.00 -12.29 3.10
N ALA A 39 -2.74 -11.97 2.80
CA ALA A 39 -2.29 -11.70 1.43
C ALA A 39 -2.61 -12.86 0.47
N ARG A 40 -2.38 -14.11 0.90
CA ARG A 40 -2.68 -15.30 0.10
C ARG A 40 -4.18 -15.48 -0.08
N SER A 41 -4.95 -15.25 0.99
CA SER A 41 -6.42 -15.39 0.91
C SER A 41 -7.04 -14.39 -0.07
N TYR A 42 -6.57 -13.14 -0.06
CA TYR A 42 -7.03 -12.13 -1.02
C TYR A 42 -6.61 -12.44 -2.46
N GLU A 43 -5.37 -12.92 -2.66
CA GLU A 43 -4.88 -13.35 -3.97
C GLU A 43 -5.69 -14.54 -4.52
N GLN A 44 -6.01 -15.53 -3.68
CA GLN A 44 -6.82 -16.68 -4.09
C GLN A 44 -8.23 -16.30 -4.50
N ILE A 45 -8.90 -15.43 -3.72
CA ILE A 45 -10.24 -14.95 -4.09
C ILE A 45 -10.21 -14.20 -5.41
N ALA A 46 -9.18 -13.37 -5.64
CA ALA A 46 -9.02 -12.66 -6.89
C ALA A 46 -8.78 -13.60 -8.09
N LEU A 47 -7.97 -14.66 -7.91
CA LEU A 47 -7.73 -15.66 -8.95
C LEU A 47 -8.98 -16.48 -9.27
N HIS A 48 -9.73 -16.94 -8.27
CA HIS A 48 -11.00 -17.65 -8.50
C HIS A 48 -12.05 -16.73 -9.14
N LEU A 49 -12.05 -15.44 -8.82
CA LEU A 49 -12.93 -14.47 -9.48
C LEU A 49 -12.63 -14.37 -10.98
N LEU A 50 -11.36 -14.44 -11.39
CA LEU A 50 -10.95 -14.39 -12.79
C LEU A 50 -11.12 -15.73 -13.52
N GLN A 51 -10.86 -16.85 -12.84
CA GLN A 51 -10.84 -18.19 -13.45
C GLN A 51 -12.21 -18.87 -13.43
N GLU A 52 -12.92 -18.77 -12.32
CA GLU A 52 -14.18 -19.49 -12.05
C GLU A 52 -15.40 -18.54 -12.08
N GLY A 53 -15.18 -17.22 -12.13
CA GLY A 53 -16.25 -16.23 -12.05
C GLY A 53 -16.93 -16.18 -10.68
N CYS A 54 -16.30 -16.73 -9.64
CA CYS A 54 -16.90 -16.87 -8.32
C CYS A 54 -16.09 -16.16 -7.23
N PHE A 55 -16.80 -15.49 -6.31
CA PHE A 55 -16.19 -14.85 -5.16
C PHE A 55 -15.96 -15.87 -4.04
N CYS A 56 -14.94 -16.71 -4.23
CA CYS A 56 -14.74 -17.91 -3.43
C CYS A 56 -13.30 -17.99 -2.88
N LYS A 57 -13.15 -18.41 -1.62
CA LYS A 57 -11.81 -18.67 -1.06
C LYS A 57 -11.28 -20.05 -1.47
N HIS A 58 -12.17 -21.03 -1.54
CA HIS A 58 -11.90 -22.37 -2.06
C HIS A 58 -12.71 -22.55 -3.35
N PRO A 59 -12.25 -23.38 -4.31
CA PRO A 59 -12.94 -23.57 -5.58
C PRO A 59 -14.43 -23.87 -5.36
N PHE A 60 -15.31 -23.13 -6.03
CA PHE A 60 -16.77 -23.26 -5.95
C PHE A 60 -17.42 -23.06 -4.55
N VAL A 61 -16.67 -22.62 -3.53
CA VAL A 61 -17.21 -22.35 -2.19
C VAL A 61 -17.22 -20.83 -1.92
N PRO A 62 -18.38 -20.17 -2.04
CA PRO A 62 -18.48 -18.72 -1.88
C PRO A 62 -18.09 -18.28 -0.47
N THR A 63 -17.51 -17.08 -0.36
CA THR A 63 -17.09 -16.51 0.93
C THR A 63 -17.64 -15.11 1.14
N VAL A 64 -18.05 -14.81 2.37
CA VAL A 64 -18.44 -13.45 2.81
C VAL A 64 -17.46 -12.88 3.83
N TYR A 65 -16.37 -13.60 4.13
CA TYR A 65 -15.44 -13.25 5.21
C TYR A 65 -14.57 -12.02 4.90
N ARG A 66 -14.45 -11.63 3.63
CA ARG A 66 -13.61 -10.53 3.18
C ARG A 66 -14.40 -9.56 2.32
N ALA A 67 -14.13 -8.26 2.50
CA ALA A 67 -14.73 -7.23 1.68
C ALA A 67 -14.29 -7.38 0.21
N PRO A 68 -15.18 -7.15 -0.77
CA PRO A 68 -14.94 -7.48 -2.17
C PRO A 68 -14.01 -6.49 -2.90
N LEU A 69 -13.88 -5.27 -2.40
CA LEU A 69 -13.12 -4.21 -3.07
C LEU A 69 -11.66 -4.61 -3.31
N TRP A 70 -10.98 -5.16 -2.29
CA TRP A 70 -9.57 -5.48 -2.40
C TRP A 70 -9.28 -6.68 -3.33
N PRO A 71 -10.00 -7.82 -3.25
CA PRO A 71 -9.94 -8.87 -4.26
C PRO A 71 -10.23 -8.37 -5.69
N ALA A 72 -11.22 -7.48 -5.87
CA ALA A 72 -11.55 -6.95 -7.19
C ALA A 72 -10.40 -6.10 -7.79
N ILE A 73 -9.74 -5.29 -6.95
CA ILE A 73 -8.54 -4.54 -7.36
C ILE A 73 -7.40 -5.49 -7.73
N ILE A 74 -7.14 -6.52 -6.93
CA ILE A 74 -6.09 -7.52 -7.23
C ILE A 74 -6.40 -8.25 -8.54
N ALA A 75 -7.66 -8.63 -8.77
CA ALA A 75 -8.10 -9.26 -10.00
C ALA A 75 -7.81 -8.36 -11.21
N CYS A 76 -8.18 -7.07 -11.14
CA CYS A 76 -7.88 -6.09 -12.20
C CYS A 76 -6.36 -5.94 -12.45
N ILE A 77 -5.54 -5.97 -11.41
CA ILE A 77 -4.08 -5.91 -11.59
C ILE A 77 -3.56 -7.18 -12.28
N HIS A 78 -4.11 -8.35 -11.92
CA HIS A 78 -3.73 -9.61 -12.54
C HIS A 78 -4.15 -9.71 -14.01
N THR A 79 -5.25 -9.08 -14.41
CA THR A 79 -5.62 -9.00 -15.83
C THR A 79 -4.67 -8.11 -16.64
N LEU A 80 -4.16 -7.03 -16.05
CA LEU A 80 -3.28 -6.07 -16.73
C LEU A 80 -1.80 -6.49 -16.75
N PHE A 81 -1.30 -7.07 -15.65
CA PHE A 81 0.13 -7.34 -15.45
C PHE A 81 0.46 -8.84 -15.25
N GLY A 82 -0.55 -9.72 -15.30
CA GLY A 82 -0.40 -11.15 -15.03
C GLY A 82 -0.24 -11.49 -13.54
N PRO A 83 0.17 -12.73 -13.19
CA PRO A 83 0.26 -13.22 -11.80
C PRO A 83 1.42 -12.62 -10.98
N GLN A 84 1.94 -11.46 -11.38
CA GLN A 84 3.04 -10.80 -10.70
C GLN A 84 2.58 -10.13 -9.41
N LYS A 85 3.36 -10.31 -8.33
CA LYS A 85 3.07 -9.72 -7.01
C LYS A 85 3.62 -8.32 -6.84
N LEU A 86 4.55 -7.90 -7.71
CA LEU A 86 5.19 -6.59 -7.62
C LEU A 86 4.19 -5.44 -7.85
N PRO A 87 3.34 -5.46 -8.89
CA PRO A 87 2.39 -4.37 -9.15
C PRO A 87 1.43 -4.12 -7.98
N ILE A 88 0.94 -5.18 -7.34
CA ILE A 88 0.04 -5.08 -6.18
C ILE A 88 0.74 -4.38 -5.01
N ARG A 89 2.00 -4.73 -4.74
CA ARG A 89 2.79 -4.12 -3.66
C ARG A 89 3.19 -2.68 -3.94
N LEU A 90 3.45 -2.35 -5.20
CA LEU A 90 3.68 -0.98 -5.63
C LEU A 90 2.42 -0.12 -5.48
N LEU A 91 1.24 -0.66 -5.84
CA LEU A 91 -0.03 0.03 -5.59
C LEU A 91 -0.24 0.28 -4.10
N LEU A 92 -0.01 -0.73 -3.24
CA LEU A 92 -0.12 -0.56 -1.80
C LEU A 92 0.89 0.46 -1.25
N SER A 93 2.06 0.56 -1.89
CA SER A 93 3.06 1.59 -1.56
C SER A 93 2.58 2.99 -1.91
N LEU A 94 1.87 3.16 -3.03
CA LEU A 94 1.24 4.42 -3.41
C LEU A 94 0.12 4.80 -2.43
N VAL A 95 -0.76 3.86 -2.08
CA VAL A 95 -1.83 4.08 -1.09
C VAL A 95 -1.24 4.46 0.26
N GLY A 96 -0.20 3.75 0.71
CA GLY A 96 0.51 4.05 1.97
C GLY A 96 1.23 5.40 1.97
N THR A 97 1.75 5.84 0.82
CA THR A 97 2.29 7.21 0.68
C THR A 97 1.16 8.24 0.71
N GLY A 98 0.03 7.94 0.09
CA GLY A 98 -1.17 8.79 0.13
C GLY A 98 -1.67 9.01 1.55
N THR A 99 -1.69 7.98 2.41
CA THR A 99 -2.08 8.13 3.82
C THR A 99 -1.10 9.01 4.59
N CYS A 100 0.22 8.89 4.36
CA CYS A 100 1.21 9.81 4.92
C CYS A 100 0.93 11.27 4.53
N LEU A 101 0.55 11.53 3.27
CA LEU A 101 0.22 12.86 2.77
C LEU A 101 -1.09 13.42 3.36
N LEU A 102 -2.10 12.58 3.53
CA LEU A 102 -3.36 12.95 4.18
C LEU A 102 -3.11 13.35 5.63
N VAL A 103 -2.35 12.54 6.38
CA VAL A 103 -1.98 12.85 7.78
C VAL A 103 -1.16 14.13 7.87
N PHE A 104 -0.19 14.31 6.97
CA PHE A 104 0.60 15.55 6.91
C PHE A 104 -0.29 16.77 6.66
N SER A 105 -1.23 16.68 5.72
CA SER A 105 -2.13 17.77 5.36
C SER A 105 -3.08 18.11 6.51
N PHE A 106 -3.68 17.09 7.12
CA PHE A 106 -4.58 17.26 8.27
C PHE A 106 -3.89 17.96 9.44
N ILE A 107 -2.66 17.56 9.78
CA ILE A 107 -1.92 18.14 10.92
C ILE A 107 -1.35 19.52 10.59
N ARG A 108 -0.96 19.74 9.33
CA ARG A 108 -0.56 21.07 8.86
C ARG A 108 -1.71 22.07 9.02
N ASP A 109 -2.93 21.64 8.72
CA ASP A 109 -4.11 22.50 8.71
C ASP A 109 -4.65 22.73 10.14
N LEU A 110 -4.52 21.77 11.06
CA LEU A 110 -4.92 21.95 12.47
C LEU A 110 -3.92 22.76 13.32
N TYR A 111 -2.62 22.64 13.05
CA TYR A 111 -1.58 23.24 13.90
C TYR A 111 -0.67 24.19 13.12
N ARG A 112 0.59 23.81 12.92
CA ARG A 112 1.63 24.57 12.23
C ARG A 112 2.52 23.60 11.46
N ARG A 113 3.12 24.07 10.36
CA ARG A 113 3.97 23.26 9.44
C ARG A 113 5.02 22.38 10.13
N ARG A 114 5.62 22.82 11.25
CA ARG A 114 6.67 22.08 11.97
C ARG A 114 6.16 20.79 12.61
N LEU A 115 4.94 20.79 13.14
CA LEU A 115 4.33 19.60 13.74
C LEU A 115 3.83 18.63 12.66
N GLY A 116 3.39 19.14 11.51
CA GLY A 116 3.02 18.32 10.35
C GLY A 116 4.17 17.44 9.85
N LEU A 117 5.40 17.96 9.84
CA LEU A 117 6.59 17.18 9.44
C LEU A 117 6.87 16.01 10.39
N LEU A 118 6.88 16.27 11.71
CA LEU A 118 7.13 15.23 12.72
C LEU A 118 6.04 14.15 12.70
N ALA A 119 4.78 14.56 12.51
CA ALA A 119 3.67 13.62 12.50
C ALA A 119 3.52 12.84 11.19
N GLY A 120 3.97 13.38 10.05
CA GLY A 120 4.08 12.64 8.79
C GLY A 120 5.21 11.60 8.79
N LEU A 121 6.28 11.87 9.56
CA LEU A 121 7.41 10.94 9.77
C LEU A 121 7.05 9.77 10.70
N TRP A 122 6.15 9.98 11.67
CA TRP A 122 5.73 8.93 12.62
C TRP A 122 5.19 7.65 11.96
N PRO A 123 4.26 7.68 10.98
CA PRO A 123 3.82 6.46 10.31
C PRO A 123 4.93 5.77 9.49
N MET A 124 6.04 6.44 9.18
CA MET A 124 7.19 5.81 8.51
C MET A 124 7.98 4.90 9.44
N SER A 125 8.08 5.22 10.74
CA SER A 125 8.75 4.33 11.71
C SER A 125 7.99 3.01 11.87
N ARG A 126 6.69 3.02 11.58
CA ARG A 126 5.84 1.83 11.45
C ARG A 126 5.97 1.10 10.10
N CYS A 127 6.98 1.36 9.27
CA CYS A 127 7.38 0.42 8.22
C CYS A 127 8.38 -0.62 8.74
N LEU A 128 9.12 -0.33 9.82
CA LEU A 128 10.22 -1.18 10.31
C LEU A 128 9.76 -2.47 11.04
N PRO A 129 8.70 -2.46 11.89
CA PRO A 129 8.30 -3.65 12.64
C PRO A 129 7.82 -4.85 11.79
N TRP A 130 7.42 -4.64 10.54
CA TRP A 130 6.90 -5.69 9.66
C TRP A 130 8.03 -6.50 9.02
N ALA A 131 9.22 -5.91 8.87
CA ALA A 131 10.41 -6.61 8.39
C ALA A 131 10.93 -7.65 9.40
N LEU A 132 10.66 -7.44 10.69
CA LEU A 132 11.07 -8.35 11.77
C LEU A 132 10.12 -9.54 11.95
N TYR A 133 8.86 -9.43 11.51
CA TYR A 133 7.84 -10.48 11.60
C TYR A 133 7.76 -11.41 10.38
N LEU A 134 8.65 -11.21 9.39
CA LEU A 134 8.72 -12.02 8.17
C LEU A 134 9.88 -13.03 8.16
N ARG A 135 10.52 -13.28 9.31
CA ARG A 135 11.36 -14.46 9.52
C ARG A 135 10.53 -15.61 10.08
#